data_AF-A0ABD5Z2P2-F1
#
_entry.id   AF-A0ABD5Z2P2-F1
#
_cell.length_a   1.000
_cell.length_b   1.000
_cell.length_c   1.000
_cell.angle_alpha   90.00
_cell.angle_beta   90.00
_cell.angle_gamma   90.00
#
_symmetry.space_group_name_H-M   'P 1'
#
loop_
_entity.id
_entity.type
_entity.pdbx_description
1 polymer ?
#
loop_
_entity_poly.entity_id
_entity_poly.type
_entity_poly.pdbx_seq_one_letter_code
_entity_poly.pdbx_strand_id
1 'polypeptide(L)'
;MVGSQGEMGGSISESGIDIDRHDESSGDDAVARLLREIEGASAGPVERMDFERIRRETLEPILAREGDQFRFDDGLVKESLDELLVSLVALRAEGTHGKALIEALDSVFDVDLSPGTVYPRLHRLDERGILDVHEMVRTKEYTVADEGAVRNLATDAMYQHCAMALFFCTALEQFE
;
A
#
# COMPACT_ATOMS: atom_id res chain seq x y z
N MET A 1 -53.66 31.68 57.16
CA MET A 1 -52.95 32.97 57.07
C MET A 1 -51.81 32.75 56.09
N VAL A 2 -51.97 32.98 54.78
CA VAL A 2 -52.26 34.21 54.01
C VAL A 2 -51.20 35.30 54.17
N GLY A 3 -50.58 35.66 53.04
CA GLY A 3 -49.67 36.78 52.78
C GLY A 3 -48.67 36.40 51.67
N SER A 4 -49.07 36.32 50.40
CA SER A 4 -49.08 37.38 49.35
C SER A 4 -47.65 37.76 48.90
N GLN A 5 -47.14 37.28 47.76
CA GLN A 5 -47.31 37.73 46.35
C GLN A 5 -46.93 39.18 46.02
N GLY A 6 -46.03 39.28 45.02
CA GLY A 6 -45.82 40.39 44.07
C GLY A 6 -44.42 41.00 44.12
N GLU A 7 -43.68 41.29 43.06
CA GLU A 7 -43.66 40.90 41.63
C GLU A 7 -42.46 41.66 40.99
N MET A 8 -41.96 41.13 39.86
CA MET A 8 -41.23 41.79 38.76
C MET A 8 -39.73 42.16 38.85
N GLY A 9 -38.98 41.56 37.93
CA GLY A 9 -38.17 42.31 36.98
C GLY A 9 -36.69 41.95 36.92
N GLY A 10 -36.28 41.15 35.93
CA GLY A 10 -34.86 40.95 35.64
C GLY A 10 -34.56 39.78 34.71
N SER A 11 -35.02 39.88 33.46
CA SER A 11 -34.53 39.07 32.35
C SER A 11 -33.01 39.23 32.21
N ILE A 12 -32.27 38.12 32.06
CA ILE A 12 -31.12 37.97 31.14
C ILE A 12 -30.96 36.48 30.85
N SER A 13 -31.44 36.14 29.66
CA SER A 13 -30.94 35.19 28.68
C SER A 13 -30.15 33.96 29.11
N GLU A 14 -30.78 32.81 28.87
CA GLU A 14 -30.11 31.63 28.34
C GLU A 14 -29.32 31.99 27.07
N SER A 15 -28.01 31.82 27.13
CA SER A 15 -27.15 31.62 25.97
C SER A 15 -26.16 30.53 26.43
N GLY A 16 -26.33 29.26 26.06
CA GLY A 16 -26.50 28.87 24.66
C GLY A 16 -25.20 29.20 23.91
N ILE A 17 -24.07 28.70 24.42
CA ILE A 17 -22.88 28.52 23.60
C ILE A 17 -22.78 27.03 23.43
N ASP A 18 -23.35 26.57 22.32
CA ASP A 18 -23.02 25.29 21.71
C ASP A 18 -21.50 25.20 21.66
N ILE A 19 -20.94 24.30 22.48
CA ILE A 19 -19.62 23.79 22.21
C ILE A 19 -19.79 23.03 20.91
N ASP A 20 -19.38 23.72 19.85
CA ASP A 20 -19.16 23.23 18.50
C ASP A 20 -18.49 21.85 18.57
N ARG A 21 -19.34 20.81 18.55
CA ARG A 21 -18.93 19.43 18.33
C ARG A 21 -18.72 19.29 16.83
N HIS A 22 -17.70 19.96 16.31
CA HIS A 22 -17.24 19.74 14.96
C HIS A 22 -16.55 18.38 14.88
N ASP A 23 -17.26 17.45 14.26
CA ASP A 23 -16.72 16.56 13.22
C ASP A 23 -15.75 15.43 13.61
N GLU A 24 -15.83 14.87 14.82
CA GLU A 24 -15.15 13.58 15.11
C GLU A 24 -15.97 12.36 14.65
N SER A 25 -17.28 12.53 14.42
CA SER A 25 -18.19 11.43 14.04
C SER A 25 -18.12 11.04 12.56
N SER A 26 -17.68 11.94 11.67
CA SER A 26 -17.64 11.71 10.23
C SER A 26 -16.46 10.81 9.82
N GLY A 27 -15.28 11.05 10.42
CA GLY A 27 -14.09 10.23 10.21
C GLY A 27 -14.26 8.80 10.76
N ASP A 28 -14.89 8.66 11.94
CA ASP A 28 -15.08 7.36 12.58
C ASP A 28 -16.08 6.47 11.80
N ASP A 29 -17.10 7.07 11.18
CA ASP A 29 -18.05 6.34 10.31
C ASP A 29 -17.43 5.95 8.97
N ALA A 30 -16.56 6.80 8.39
CA ALA A 30 -15.81 6.47 7.17
C ALA A 30 -14.83 5.30 7.40
N VAL A 31 -14.12 5.31 8.53
CA VAL A 31 -13.22 4.20 8.94
C VAL A 31 -14.02 2.93 9.23
N ALA A 32 -15.14 3.03 9.95
CA ALA A 32 -15.99 1.87 10.24
C ALA A 32 -16.66 1.28 8.98
N ARG A 33 -17.01 2.13 8.00
CA ARG A 33 -17.50 1.70 6.69
C ARG A 33 -16.43 0.95 5.91
N LEU A 34 -15.22 1.49 5.86
CA LEU A 34 -14.07 0.85 5.22
C LEU A 34 -13.73 -0.50 5.85
N LEU A 35 -13.66 -0.56 7.18
CA LEU A 35 -13.36 -1.80 7.90
C LEU A 35 -14.40 -2.89 7.59
N ARG A 36 -15.69 -2.54 7.52
CA ARG A 36 -16.74 -3.48 7.09
C ARG A 36 -16.60 -3.93 5.64
N GLU A 37 -16.08 -3.08 4.76
CA GLU A 37 -15.87 -3.40 3.35
C GLU A 37 -14.63 -4.30 3.14
N ILE A 38 -13.58 -4.08 3.95
CA ILE A 38 -12.39 -4.94 4.01
C ILE A 38 -12.72 -6.29 4.66
N GLU A 39 -13.46 -6.31 5.77
CA GLU A 39 -13.81 -7.53 6.52
C GLU A 39 -14.92 -8.36 5.85
N GLY A 40 -15.87 -7.72 5.15
CA GLY A 40 -16.98 -8.38 4.46
C GLY A 40 -16.57 -9.14 3.19
N ALA A 41 -15.32 -9.05 2.80
CA ALA A 41 -14.78 -9.77 1.66
C ALA A 41 -14.23 -11.14 2.09
N SER A 42 -15.10 -12.08 2.46
CA SER A 42 -14.74 -13.48 2.73
C SER A 42 -14.43 -14.31 1.46
N ALA A 43 -14.06 -13.60 0.41
CA ALA A 43 -13.51 -13.94 -0.90
C ALA A 43 -13.03 -12.55 -1.38
N GLY A 44 -11.74 -12.26 -1.21
CA GLY A 44 -11.20 -10.91 -0.93
C GLY A 44 -11.62 -9.82 -1.94
N PRO A 45 -11.56 -8.52 -1.61
CA PRO A 45 -11.85 -7.41 -2.55
C PRO A 45 -10.98 -7.52 -3.82
N VAL A 46 -9.85 -8.19 -3.66
CA VAL A 46 -8.85 -8.44 -4.68
C VAL A 46 -9.18 -9.60 -5.62
N GLU A 47 -10.01 -10.57 -5.22
CA GLU A 47 -10.56 -11.57 -6.16
C GLU A 47 -11.60 -10.95 -7.10
N ARG A 48 -12.19 -9.82 -6.71
CA ARG A 48 -13.11 -9.01 -7.53
C ARG A 48 -12.41 -7.95 -8.37
N MET A 49 -11.12 -7.70 -8.13
CA MET A 49 -10.35 -6.75 -8.92
C MET A 49 -10.02 -7.37 -10.27
N ASP A 50 -10.53 -6.75 -11.34
CA ASP A 50 -10.13 -7.07 -12.70
C ASP A 50 -8.73 -6.50 -12.95
N PHE A 51 -7.70 -7.27 -12.62
CA PHE A 51 -6.30 -6.87 -12.79
C PHE A 51 -5.93 -6.52 -14.23
N GLU A 52 -6.57 -7.13 -15.22
CA GLU A 52 -6.37 -6.80 -16.62
C GLU A 52 -6.91 -5.41 -16.94
N ARG A 53 -8.05 -5.07 -16.34
CA ARG A 53 -8.61 -3.72 -16.42
C ARG A 53 -7.74 -2.71 -15.67
N ILE A 54 -7.29 -3.01 -14.45
CA ILE A 54 -6.41 -2.14 -13.66
C ILE A 54 -5.10 -1.88 -14.43
N ARG A 55 -4.48 -2.92 -15.00
CA ARG A 55 -3.28 -2.76 -15.83
C ARG A 55 -3.52 -1.79 -16.99
N ARG A 56 -4.63 -1.95 -17.72
CA ARG A 56 -4.98 -1.11 -18.87
C ARG A 56 -5.36 0.32 -18.49
N GLU A 57 -6.07 0.50 -17.39
CA GLU A 57 -6.64 1.80 -16.99
C GLU A 57 -5.70 2.61 -16.09
N THR A 58 -4.77 1.95 -15.40
CA THR A 58 -3.83 2.59 -14.45
C THR A 58 -2.41 2.54 -14.98
N LEU A 59 -1.89 1.34 -15.28
CA LEU A 59 -0.47 1.19 -15.63
C LEU A 59 -0.15 1.79 -17.01
N GLU A 60 -0.95 1.50 -18.04
CA GLU A 60 -0.69 2.03 -19.39
C GLU A 60 -0.74 3.57 -19.44
N PRO A 61 -1.73 4.26 -18.83
CA PRO A 61 -1.75 5.73 -18.83
C PRO A 61 -0.66 6.33 -17.95
N ILE A 62 -0.28 5.70 -16.83
CA ILE A 62 0.84 6.15 -16.00
C ILE A 62 2.16 6.04 -16.78
N LEU A 63 2.39 4.93 -17.47
CA LEU A 63 3.59 4.69 -18.28
C LEU A 63 3.62 5.51 -19.58
N ALA A 64 2.45 5.88 -20.13
CA ALA A 64 2.33 6.69 -21.34
C ALA A 64 2.46 8.21 -21.09
N ARG A 65 2.51 8.65 -19.83
CA ARG A 65 2.74 10.07 -19.49
C ARG A 65 4.24 10.37 -19.60
N GLU A 66 4.63 11.07 -20.66
CA GLU A 66 5.99 11.60 -20.79
C GLU A 66 6.19 12.80 -19.84
N GLY A 67 7.22 12.75 -18.99
CA GLY A 67 7.60 13.81 -18.05
C GLY A 67 7.17 13.56 -16.59
N ASP A 68 7.62 14.46 -15.71
CA ASP A 68 7.67 14.49 -14.22
C ASP A 68 6.37 14.20 -13.43
N GLN A 69 5.45 13.34 -13.90
CA GLN A 69 4.09 13.22 -13.33
C GLN A 69 3.86 11.99 -12.46
N PHE A 70 4.62 10.90 -12.62
CA PHE A 70 4.55 9.76 -11.70
C PHE A 70 5.93 9.13 -11.55
N ARG A 71 6.40 9.06 -10.30
CA ARG A 71 7.63 8.37 -9.91
C ARG A 71 7.30 7.52 -8.70
N PHE A 72 7.87 6.34 -8.64
CA PHE A 72 7.77 5.55 -7.42
C PHE A 72 8.52 6.27 -6.31
N ASP A 73 7.93 6.30 -5.12
CA ASP A 73 8.63 6.78 -3.94
C ASP A 73 9.71 5.76 -3.55
N ASP A 74 10.93 6.26 -3.39
CA ASP A 74 12.11 5.49 -2.99
C ASP A 74 11.89 4.67 -1.70
N GLY A 75 11.15 5.23 -0.74
CA GLY A 75 10.80 4.58 0.52
C GLY A 75 9.84 3.42 0.29
N LEU A 76 8.77 3.64 -0.47
CA LEU A 76 7.80 2.61 -0.82
C LEU A 76 8.44 1.41 -1.55
N VAL A 77 9.37 1.69 -2.48
CA VAL A 77 10.12 0.64 -3.19
C VAL A 77 11.03 -0.14 -2.24
N LYS A 78 11.69 0.53 -1.29
CA LYS A 78 12.55 -0.12 -0.28
C LYS A 78 11.75 -0.97 0.72
N GLU A 79 10.54 -0.54 1.06
CA GLU A 79 9.62 -1.29 1.92
C GLU A 79 9.14 -2.58 1.25
N SER A 80 8.90 -2.53 -0.06
CA SER A 80 8.41 -3.66 -0.88
C SER A 80 9.55 -4.46 -1.55
N LEU A 81 10.80 -4.26 -1.12
CA LEU A 81 11.97 -4.71 -1.87
C LEU A 81 12.09 -6.25 -1.93
N ASP A 82 11.71 -6.96 -0.86
CA ASP A 82 11.79 -8.42 -0.83
C ASP A 82 10.85 -9.01 -1.91
N GLU A 83 9.63 -8.49 -1.98
CA GLU A 83 8.55 -8.86 -2.88
C GLU A 83 8.92 -8.58 -4.35
N LEU A 84 9.50 -7.40 -4.60
CA LEU A 84 9.96 -7.00 -5.92
C LEU A 84 11.12 -7.88 -6.39
N LEU A 85 12.09 -8.19 -5.52
CA LEU A 85 13.22 -9.04 -5.86
C LEU A 85 12.77 -10.45 -6.23
N VAL A 86 11.90 -11.09 -5.45
CA VAL A 86 11.41 -12.44 -5.78
C VAL A 86 10.60 -12.45 -7.08
N SER A 87 9.83 -11.39 -7.32
CA SER A 87 9.05 -11.25 -8.56
C SER A 87 9.96 -11.11 -9.77
N LEU A 88 11.01 -10.28 -9.68
CA LEU A 88 12.02 -10.11 -10.75
C LEU A 88 12.81 -11.40 -11.02
N VAL A 89 13.13 -12.18 -9.99
CA VAL A 89 13.77 -13.50 -10.14
C VAL A 89 12.80 -14.46 -10.84
N ALA A 90 11.55 -14.54 -10.40
CA ALA A 90 10.54 -15.43 -10.99
C ALA A 90 10.20 -15.09 -12.45
N LEU A 91 10.28 -13.82 -12.85
CA LEU A 91 10.06 -13.39 -14.23
C LEU A 91 11.22 -13.77 -15.18
N ARG A 92 12.38 -14.20 -14.66
CA ARG A 92 13.54 -14.62 -15.45
C ARG A 92 13.67 -16.14 -15.39
N ALA A 93 13.43 -16.79 -16.54
CA ALA A 93 13.41 -18.26 -16.64
C ALA A 93 14.78 -18.93 -16.45
N GLU A 94 15.88 -18.20 -16.69
CA GLU A 94 17.25 -18.62 -16.44
C GLU A 94 17.78 -17.67 -15.36
N GLY A 95 18.41 -18.20 -14.31
CA GLY A 95 18.68 -17.48 -13.07
C GLY A 95 19.30 -16.10 -13.24
N THR A 96 19.14 -15.26 -12.22
CA THR A 96 19.48 -13.84 -12.31
C THR A 96 20.64 -13.46 -11.41
N HIS A 97 21.40 -12.46 -11.84
CA HIS A 97 22.54 -11.95 -11.09
C HIS A 97 22.12 -10.72 -10.30
N GLY A 98 22.66 -10.53 -9.10
CA GLY A 98 22.25 -9.38 -8.27
C GLY A 98 22.51 -8.00 -8.91
N LYS A 99 23.54 -7.87 -9.77
CA LYS A 99 23.73 -6.64 -10.58
C LYS A 99 22.58 -6.43 -11.57
N ALA A 100 22.13 -7.48 -12.24
CA ALA A 100 21.01 -7.41 -13.18
C ALA A 100 19.69 -7.09 -12.46
N LEU A 101 19.53 -7.54 -11.21
CA LEU A 101 18.39 -7.15 -10.37
C LEU A 101 18.43 -5.66 -10.00
N ILE A 102 19.60 -5.13 -9.63
CA ILE A 102 19.77 -3.69 -9.35
C ILE A 102 19.45 -2.85 -10.59
N GLU A 103 19.97 -3.23 -11.76
CA GLU A 103 19.69 -2.55 -13.03
C GLU A 103 18.20 -2.63 -13.42
N ALA A 104 17.54 -3.75 -13.11
CA ALA A 104 16.10 -3.89 -13.32
C ALA A 104 15.28 -2.99 -12.37
N LEU A 105 15.70 -2.84 -11.12
CA LEU A 105 15.03 -1.96 -10.15
C LEU A 105 15.16 -0.49 -10.57
N ASP A 106 16.35 -0.06 -10.98
CA ASP A 106 16.60 1.28 -11.51
C ASP A 106 15.76 1.55 -12.76
N SER A 107 15.80 0.65 -13.75
CA SER A 107 15.07 0.86 -15.01
C SER A 107 13.54 0.84 -14.89
N VAL A 108 12.98 0.04 -13.97
CA VAL A 108 11.51 -0.13 -13.84
C VAL A 108 10.93 0.85 -12.83
N PHE A 109 11.61 1.09 -11.72
CA PHE A 109 11.09 1.89 -10.62
C PHE A 109 11.80 3.24 -10.44
N ASP A 110 12.84 3.52 -11.24
CA ASP A 110 13.61 4.77 -11.21
C ASP A 110 14.25 5.01 -9.83
N VAL A 111 14.77 3.92 -9.24
CA VAL A 111 15.44 3.93 -7.93
C VAL A 111 16.90 3.46 -8.01
N ASP A 112 17.82 4.28 -7.50
CA ASP A 112 19.23 3.90 -7.39
C ASP A 112 19.50 3.15 -6.07
N LEU A 113 19.28 1.84 -6.09
CA LEU A 113 19.50 0.98 -4.93
C LEU A 113 20.93 0.43 -4.90
N SER A 114 21.67 0.81 -3.86
CA SER A 114 23.04 0.34 -3.68
C SER A 114 23.12 -1.18 -3.47
N PRO A 115 24.26 -1.81 -3.84
CA PRO A 115 24.57 -3.19 -3.46
C PRO A 115 24.40 -3.50 -1.96
N GLY A 116 24.73 -2.54 -1.09
CA GLY A 116 24.57 -2.68 0.37
C GLY A 116 23.12 -2.71 0.84
N THR A 117 22.17 -2.33 -0.02
CA THR A 117 20.73 -2.40 0.25
C THR A 117 20.15 -3.71 -0.29
N VAL A 118 20.55 -4.09 -1.51
CA VAL A 118 19.96 -5.23 -2.23
C VAL A 118 20.54 -6.58 -1.76
N TYR A 119 21.86 -6.69 -1.60
CA TYR A 119 22.46 -7.98 -1.25
C TYR A 119 22.03 -8.53 0.12
N PRO A 120 21.86 -7.72 1.18
CA PRO A 120 21.32 -8.22 2.45
C PRO A 120 19.88 -8.72 2.34
N ARG A 121 19.09 -8.20 1.40
CA ARG A 121 17.70 -8.62 1.15
C ARG A 121 17.69 -9.98 0.45
N LEU A 122 18.50 -10.11 -0.61
CA LEU A 122 18.71 -11.37 -1.31
C LEU A 122 19.23 -12.48 -0.38
N HIS A 123 20.17 -12.16 0.50
CA HIS A 123 20.68 -13.13 1.46
C HIS A 123 19.61 -13.58 2.46
N ARG A 124 18.74 -12.68 2.92
CA ARG A 124 17.62 -13.08 3.79
C ARG A 124 16.58 -13.93 3.08
N LEU A 125 16.34 -13.69 1.80
CA LEU A 125 15.43 -14.53 0.99
C LEU A 125 15.98 -15.95 0.79
N ASP A 126 17.30 -16.07 0.65
CA ASP A 126 18.05 -17.33 0.64
C ASP A 126 17.98 -18.05 2.00
N GLU A 127 18.24 -17.36 3.11
CA GLU A 127 18.10 -17.91 4.47
C GLU A 127 16.67 -18.39 4.78
N ARG A 128 15.66 -17.75 4.18
CA ARG A 128 14.25 -18.14 4.30
C ARG A 128 13.86 -19.30 3.39
N GLY A 129 14.75 -19.78 2.53
CA GLY A 129 14.51 -20.85 1.56
C GLY A 129 13.54 -20.45 0.44
N ILE A 130 13.37 -19.15 0.17
CA ILE A 130 12.49 -18.66 -0.90
C ILE A 130 13.24 -18.61 -2.22
N LEU A 131 14.49 -18.15 -2.15
CA LEU A 131 15.43 -18.17 -3.27
C LEU A 131 16.55 -19.16 -2.96
N ASP A 132 17.18 -19.70 -4.00
CA ASP A 132 18.43 -20.43 -3.91
C ASP A 132 19.56 -19.58 -4.49
N VAL A 133 20.68 -19.52 -3.78
CA VAL A 133 21.91 -18.88 -4.25
C VAL A 133 22.90 -19.93 -4.76
N HIS A 134 23.16 -19.90 -6.07
CA HIS A 134 24.24 -20.67 -6.67
C HIS A 134 25.50 -19.82 -6.78
N GLU A 135 26.53 -20.22 -6.06
CA GLU A 135 27.87 -19.64 -6.22
C GLU A 135 28.52 -20.20 -7.48
N MET A 136 28.55 -19.39 -8.53
CA MET A 136 29.41 -19.64 -9.68
C MET A 136 30.84 -19.19 -9.37
N VAL A 137 31.78 -19.57 -10.24
CA VAL A 137 33.23 -19.29 -10.08
C VAL A 137 33.54 -17.80 -9.83
N ARG A 138 32.66 -16.87 -10.23
CA ARG A 138 32.84 -15.41 -10.05
C ARG A 138 31.58 -14.62 -9.71
N THR A 139 30.41 -15.25 -9.68
CA THR A 139 29.12 -14.57 -9.54
C THR A 139 28.16 -15.38 -8.68
N LYS A 140 27.22 -14.68 -8.04
CA LYS A 140 26.06 -15.29 -7.41
C LYS A 140 24.88 -15.24 -8.37
N GLU A 141 24.30 -16.40 -8.61
CA GLU A 141 23.07 -16.54 -9.38
C GLU A 141 21.94 -16.88 -8.41
N TYR A 142 20.80 -16.23 -8.59
CA TYR A 142 19.61 -16.39 -7.77
C TYR A 142 18.53 -17.09 -8.60
N THR A 143 17.93 -18.12 -8.02
CA THR A 143 16.81 -18.86 -8.61
C THR A 143 15.68 -19.00 -7.58
N VAL A 144 14.47 -19.32 -8.05
CA VAL A 144 13.34 -19.58 -7.15
C VAL A 144 13.50 -20.97 -6.54
N ALA A 145 13.58 -21.04 -5.21
CA ALA A 145 13.61 -22.31 -4.48
C ALA A 145 12.20 -22.79 -4.11
N ASP A 146 11.30 -21.86 -3.77
CA ASP A 146 9.92 -22.15 -3.40
C ASP A 146 8.95 -21.22 -4.14
N GLU A 147 8.36 -21.73 -5.23
CA GLU A 147 7.36 -21.00 -6.02
C GLU A 147 6.10 -20.64 -5.22
N GLY A 148 5.72 -21.47 -4.24
CA GLY A 148 4.56 -21.22 -3.38
C GLY A 148 4.82 -20.05 -2.44
N ALA A 149 5.99 -20.01 -1.83
CA ALA A 149 6.41 -18.89 -0.98
C ALA A 149 6.54 -17.59 -1.77
N VAL A 150 7.12 -17.63 -2.98
CA VAL A 150 7.17 -16.46 -3.88
C VAL A 150 5.78 -15.97 -4.22
N ARG A 151 4.88 -16.88 -4.61
CA ARG A 151 3.48 -16.54 -4.92
C ARG A 151 2.79 -15.88 -3.74
N ASN A 152 2.91 -16.44 -2.53
CA ASN A 152 2.29 -15.88 -1.34
C ASN A 152 2.84 -14.49 -1.03
N LEU A 153 4.17 -14.32 -1.06
CA LEU A 153 4.81 -13.05 -0.79
C LEU A 153 4.34 -11.95 -1.77
N ALA A 154 4.34 -12.25 -3.07
CA ALA A 154 3.86 -11.33 -4.09
C ALA A 154 2.35 -11.04 -3.97
N THR A 155 1.55 -12.06 -3.63
CA THR A 155 0.09 -11.92 -3.49
C THR A 155 -0.28 -11.06 -2.29
N ASP A 156 0.36 -11.30 -1.13
CA ASP A 156 0.10 -10.55 0.10
C ASP A 156 0.46 -9.06 -0.08
N ALA A 157 1.60 -8.77 -0.72
CA ALA A 157 2.02 -7.41 -1.02
C ALA A 157 1.06 -6.73 -2.00
N MET A 158 0.66 -7.42 -3.06
CA MET A 158 -0.35 -6.93 -4.00
C MET A 158 -1.66 -6.60 -3.27
N TYR A 159 -2.11 -7.48 -2.36
CA TYR A 159 -3.32 -7.25 -1.58
C TYR A 159 -3.23 -5.99 -0.72
N GLN A 160 -2.08 -5.75 -0.07
CA GLN A 160 -1.85 -4.55 0.72
C GLN A 160 -1.86 -3.28 -0.16
N HIS A 161 -1.14 -3.28 -1.28
CA HIS A 161 -1.10 -2.12 -2.18
C HIS A 161 -2.47 -1.82 -2.79
N CYS A 162 -3.23 -2.86 -3.18
CA CYS A 162 -4.60 -2.70 -3.67
C CYS A 162 -5.54 -2.15 -2.59
N ALA A 163 -5.44 -2.64 -1.35
CA ALA A 163 -6.23 -2.12 -0.24
C ALA A 163 -5.94 -0.63 0.02
N MET A 164 -4.66 -0.23 -0.02
CA MET A 164 -4.27 1.18 0.08
C MET A 164 -4.82 2.02 -1.08
N ALA A 165 -4.74 1.52 -2.31
CA ALA A 165 -5.27 2.21 -3.48
C ALA A 165 -6.79 2.42 -3.37
N LEU A 166 -7.53 1.37 -3.00
CA LEU A 166 -8.97 1.45 -2.76
C LEU A 166 -9.33 2.44 -1.66
N PHE A 167 -8.55 2.47 -0.58
CA PHE A 167 -8.70 3.45 0.49
C PHE A 167 -8.53 4.88 -0.04
N PHE A 168 -7.49 5.16 -0.81
CA PHE A 168 -7.27 6.48 -1.41
C PHE A 168 -8.39 6.85 -2.38
N CYS A 169 -8.86 5.93 -3.23
CA CYS A 169 -10.00 6.16 -4.11
C CYS A 169 -11.24 6.58 -3.31
N THR A 170 -11.58 5.81 -2.26
CA THR A 170 -12.74 6.08 -1.39
C THR A 170 -12.63 7.44 -0.71
N ALA A 171 -11.43 7.81 -0.26
CA ALA A 171 -11.18 9.10 0.36
C ALA A 171 -11.29 10.25 -0.65
N LEU A 172 -10.79 10.06 -1.87
CA LEU A 172 -10.85 11.06 -2.94
C LEU A 172 -12.29 11.35 -3.37
N GLU A 173 -13.17 10.34 -3.38
CA GLU A 173 -14.61 10.51 -3.63
C GLU A 173 -15.30 11.44 -2.62
N GLN A 174 -14.73 11.69 -1.44
CA GLN A 174 -15.27 12.67 -0.48
C GLN A 174 -15.01 14.12 -0.90
N PHE A 175 -14.09 14.35 -1.84
CA PHE A 175 -13.70 15.67 -2.32
C PHE A 175 -14.25 15.99 -3.72
N GLU A 176 -15.02 15.07 -4.33
CA GLU A 176 -15.71 15.23 -5.62
C GLU A 176 -17.22 15.50 -5.43
#